data_AF-A0AAE2ZK11-F1
#
_entry.id   AF-A0AAE2ZK11-F1
#
_cell.length_a   1.000
_cell.length_b   1.000
_cell.length_c   1.000
_cell.angle_alpha   90.00
_cell.angle_beta   90.00
_cell.angle_gamma   90.00
#
_symmetry.space_group_name_H-M   'P 1'
#
loop_
_entity.id
_entity.type
_entity.pdbx_description
1 polymer ?
#
loop_
_entity_poly.entity_id
_entity_poly.type
_entity_poly.pdbx_seq_one_letter_code
_entity_poly.pdbx_strand_id
1 'polypeptide(L)'
;MTAPTVSELESRLNAQRKLVVHLVWHLARTAPNDDFLDHIVQDGDLLDQEEDPGADPTGAFAQQARMAAEVRAIVDQVRARLDAESADRQ
;
A
#
# COMPACT_ATOMS: atom_id res chain seq x y z
N MET A 1 19.18 -2.07 -24.85
CA MET A 1 18.53 -1.18 -23.85
C MET A 1 19.42 -1.15 -22.63
N THR A 2 19.83 0.03 -22.17
CA THR A 2 20.65 0.18 -20.97
C THR A 2 19.79 -0.04 -19.72
N ALA A 3 20.34 -0.67 -18.69
CA ALA A 3 19.63 -0.86 -17.42
C ALA A 3 19.32 0.50 -16.77
N PRO A 4 18.13 0.68 -16.17
CA PRO A 4 17.76 1.93 -15.53
C PRO A 4 18.63 2.20 -14.30
N THR A 5 18.90 3.48 -14.04
CA THR A 5 19.58 3.92 -12.81
C THR A 5 18.67 3.78 -11.59
N VAL A 6 19.24 3.78 -10.38
CA VAL A 6 18.45 3.75 -9.13
C VAL A 6 17.49 4.95 -9.06
N SER A 7 17.95 6.15 -9.42
CA SER A 7 17.12 7.36 -9.43
C SER A 7 15.93 7.27 -10.41
N GLU A 8 16.13 6.63 -11.57
CA GLU A 8 15.05 6.36 -12.52
C GLU A 8 14.04 5.35 -11.97
N LEU A 9 14.51 4.30 -11.28
CA LEU A 9 13.63 3.33 -10.63
C LEU A 9 12.80 3.98 -9.50
N GLU A 10 13.42 4.80 -8.66
CA GLU A 10 12.74 5.56 -7.60
C GLU A 10 11.69 6.50 -8.19
N SER A 11 12.03 7.22 -9.26
CA SER A 11 11.09 8.12 -9.94
C SER A 11 9.88 7.37 -10.50
N ARG A 12 10.09 6.19 -11.08
CA ARG A 12 9.01 5.33 -11.60
C ARG A 12 8.14 4.77 -10.48
N LEU A 13 8.76 4.29 -9.39
CA LEU A 13 8.04 3.77 -8.23
C LEU A 13 7.19 4.85 -7.57
N ASN A 14 7.74 6.06 -7.41
CA ASN A 14 7.01 7.20 -6.88
C ASN A 14 5.84 7.62 -7.76
N ALA A 15 6.00 7.58 -9.09
CA ALA A 15 4.90 7.86 -10.02
C ALA A 15 3.76 6.83 -9.88
N GLN A 16 4.10 5.55 -9.76
CA GLN A 16 3.13 4.48 -9.53
C GLN A 16 2.44 4.64 -8.18
N ARG A 17 3.18 4.90 -7.10
CA ARG A 17 2.62 5.14 -5.76
C ARG A 17 1.62 6.29 -5.78
N LYS A 18 1.96 7.41 -6.42
CA LYS A 18 1.04 8.56 -6.57
C LYS A 18 -0.24 8.17 -7.29
N LEU A 19 -0.14 7.44 -8.40
CA LEU A 19 -1.30 6.97 -9.15
C LEU A 19 -2.18 6.04 -8.30
N VAL A 20 -1.56 5.07 -7.61
CA VAL A 20 -2.28 4.13 -6.73
C VAL A 20 -3.00 4.87 -5.61
N VAL A 21 -2.34 5.81 -4.92
CA VAL A 21 -2.97 6.64 -3.89
C VAL A 21 -4.18 7.38 -4.45
N HIS A 22 -4.08 7.97 -5.64
CA HIS A 22 -5.21 8.66 -6.28
C HIS A 22 -6.38 7.72 -6.61
N LEU A 23 -6.09 6.53 -7.12
CA LEU A 23 -7.12 5.53 -7.44
C LEU A 23 -7.81 5.01 -6.18
N VAL A 24 -7.04 4.61 -5.18
CA VAL A 24 -7.56 4.09 -3.90
C VAL A 24 -8.38 5.16 -3.18
N TRP A 25 -7.90 6.41 -3.14
CA TRP A 25 -8.65 7.53 -2.60
C TRP A 25 -9.98 7.74 -3.33
N HIS A 26 -9.97 7.73 -4.67
CA HIS A 26 -11.20 7.92 -5.45
C HIS A 26 -12.23 6.81 -5.15
N LEU A 27 -11.77 5.55 -5.12
CA LEU A 27 -12.60 4.39 -4.82
C LEU A 27 -13.16 4.47 -3.39
N ALA A 28 -12.31 4.73 -2.39
CA ALA A 28 -12.71 4.86 -1.00
C ALA A 28 -13.76 5.96 -0.80
N ARG A 29 -13.62 7.08 -1.49
CA ARG A 29 -14.59 8.20 -1.43
C ARG A 29 -15.96 7.84 -2.03
N THR A 30 -16.01 6.88 -2.94
CA THR A 30 -17.24 6.40 -3.58
C THR A 30 -17.76 5.10 -3.00
N ALA A 31 -17.04 4.50 -2.06
CA ALA A 31 -17.38 3.22 -1.48
C ALA A 31 -18.58 3.38 -0.54
N PRO A 32 -19.57 2.47 -0.58
CA PRO A 32 -20.72 2.50 0.32
C PRO A 32 -20.40 2.03 1.75
N ASN A 33 -19.28 1.32 1.94
CA ASN A 33 -18.84 0.77 3.23
C ASN A 33 -17.46 1.30 3.60
N ASP A 34 -17.26 1.62 4.89
CA ASP A 34 -16.01 2.15 5.43
C ASP A 34 -14.86 1.12 5.45
N ASP A 35 -15.18 -0.17 5.32
CA ASP A 35 -14.24 -1.28 5.46
C ASP A 35 -13.32 -1.51 4.24
N PHE A 36 -13.52 -0.78 3.13
CA PHE A 36 -12.75 -0.97 1.90
C PHE A 36 -11.23 -0.86 2.13
N LEU A 37 -10.80 0.15 2.90
CA LEU A 37 -9.39 0.36 3.20
C LEU A 37 -8.84 -0.71 4.15
N ASP A 38 -9.67 -1.23 5.05
CA ASP A 38 -9.29 -2.26 6.00
C ASP A 38 -9.07 -3.60 5.30
N HIS A 39 -9.90 -3.94 4.31
CA HIS A 39 -9.69 -5.11 3.47
C HIS A 39 -8.37 -5.05 2.67
N ILE A 40 -8.00 -3.88 2.15
CA ILE A 40 -6.70 -3.71 1.47
C ILE A 40 -5.53 -4.02 2.41
N VAL A 41 -5.61 -3.59 3.68
CA VAL A 41 -4.57 -3.88 4.68
C VAL A 41 -4.57 -5.37 5.04
N GLN A 42 -5.74 -5.96 5.27
CA GLN A 42 -5.88 -7.38 5.61
C GLN A 42 -5.32 -8.29 4.51
N ASP A 43 -5.62 -8.03 3.25
CA ASP A 43 -5.08 -8.81 2.13
C ASP A 43 -3.54 -8.70 2.06
N GLY A 44 -2.99 -7.52 2.40
CA GLY A 44 -1.55 -7.31 2.51
C GLY A 44 -0.91 -8.08 3.67
N ASP A 45 -1.62 -8.24 4.78
CA ASP A 45 -1.17 -8.92 5.99
C ASP A 45 -1.34 -10.45 5.93
N LEU A 46 -2.34 -10.97 5.20
CA LEU A 46 -2.55 -12.41 5.02
C LEU A 46 -1.37 -13.09 4.30
N LEU A 47 -0.65 -12.34 3.45
CA LEU A 47 0.60 -12.80 2.82
C LEU A 47 1.75 -13.05 3.81
N ASP A 48 1.63 -12.60 5.07
CA ASP A 48 2.60 -12.76 6.15
C ASP A 48 2.28 -13.96 7.08
N GLN A 49 1.04 -14.50 7.01
CA GLN A 49 0.53 -15.48 8.00
C GLN A 49 0.48 -16.93 7.52
N GLU A 50 0.66 -17.22 6.23
CA GLU A 50 0.72 -18.59 5.69
C GLU A 50 2.12 -19.23 5.81
N GLU A 51 2.67 -19.26 7.03
CA GLU A 51 4.00 -19.80 7.31
C GLU A 51 3.96 -21.10 8.14
N ASP A 52 4.42 -22.19 7.52
CA ASP A 52 4.54 -23.54 8.08
C ASP A 52 5.61 -23.56 9.20
N PRO A 53 5.32 -24.06 10.43
CA PRO A 53 6.28 -24.11 11.53
C PRO A 53 7.45 -25.06 11.23
N GLY A 54 8.46 -24.54 10.53
CA GLY A 54 9.67 -25.27 10.16
C GLY A 54 10.51 -24.66 9.03
N ALA A 55 10.02 -23.62 8.34
CA ALA A 55 10.77 -22.96 7.28
C ALA A 55 11.81 -21.96 7.84
N ASP A 56 13.07 -22.09 7.38
CA ASP A 56 14.17 -21.19 7.73
C ASP A 56 13.87 -19.78 7.16
N PRO A 57 13.95 -18.69 7.96
CA PRO A 57 13.52 -17.36 7.53
C PRO A 57 14.49 -16.77 6.50
N THR A 58 14.32 -17.19 5.25
CA THR A 58 15.10 -16.75 4.09
C THR A 58 14.49 -15.46 3.52
N GLY A 59 15.28 -14.63 2.85
CA GLY A 59 14.96 -13.23 2.50
C GLY A 59 13.62 -12.92 1.79
N ALA A 60 12.83 -13.92 1.41
CA ALA A 60 11.43 -13.79 1.02
C ALA A 60 10.58 -13.10 2.11
N PHE A 61 10.75 -13.44 3.40
CA PHE A 61 10.06 -12.75 4.51
C PHE A 61 10.32 -11.25 4.53
N ALA A 62 11.59 -10.89 4.36
CA ALA A 62 11.99 -9.49 4.37
C ALA A 62 11.42 -8.75 3.16
N GLN A 63 11.10 -9.43 2.05
CA GLN A 63 10.47 -8.82 0.89
C GLN A 63 8.95 -8.68 1.08
N GLN A 64 8.27 -9.72 1.59
CA GLN A 64 6.84 -9.70 1.90
C GLN A 64 6.51 -8.64 2.95
N ALA A 65 7.27 -8.58 4.04
CA ALA A 65 7.09 -7.57 5.08
C ALA A 65 7.28 -6.14 4.56
N ARG A 66 8.25 -5.91 3.65
CA ARG A 66 8.43 -4.60 2.99
C ARG A 66 7.25 -4.25 2.09
N MET A 67 6.68 -5.24 1.41
CA MET A 67 5.50 -5.04 0.57
C MET A 67 4.28 -4.69 1.43
N ALA A 68 4.02 -5.43 2.51
CA ALA A 68 2.93 -5.15 3.44
C ALA A 68 3.08 -3.75 4.07
N ALA A 69 4.30 -3.37 4.47
CA ALA A 69 4.59 -2.03 4.97
C ALA A 69 4.28 -0.93 3.94
N GLU A 70 4.59 -1.16 2.66
CA GLU A 70 4.28 -0.22 1.57
C GLU A 70 2.77 -0.08 1.37
N VAL A 71 2.01 -1.18 1.43
CA VAL A 71 0.54 -1.17 1.35
C VAL A 71 -0.06 -0.34 2.49
N ARG A 72 0.37 -0.59 3.73
CA ARG A 72 -0.08 0.19 4.90
C ARG A 72 0.22 1.68 4.72
N ALA A 73 1.42 2.03 4.27
CA ALA A 73 1.80 3.42 4.04
C ALA A 73 0.96 4.10 2.94
N ILE A 74 0.52 3.37 1.91
CA ILE A 74 -0.41 3.88 0.89
C ILE A 74 -1.79 4.15 1.51
N VAL A 75 -2.30 3.19 2.29
CA VAL A 75 -3.61 3.31 2.95
C VAL A 75 -3.63 4.48 3.95
N ASP A 76 -2.58 4.64 4.75
CA ASP A 76 -2.46 5.75 5.71
C ASP A 76 -2.48 7.11 5.01
N GLN A 77 -1.80 7.21 3.85
CA GLN A 77 -1.82 8.43 3.04
C GLN A 77 -3.22 8.72 2.47
N VAL A 78 -3.97 7.69 2.11
CA VAL A 78 -5.36 7.83 1.64
C VAL A 78 -6.27 8.29 2.79
N ARG A 79 -6.16 7.68 3.98
CA ARG A 79 -6.92 8.07 5.18
C ARG A 79 -6.68 9.54 5.53
N ALA A 80 -5.42 9.95 5.63
CA ALA A 80 -5.05 11.33 5.94
C ALA A 80 -5.65 12.34 4.95
N ARG A 81 -5.75 11.96 3.67
CA ARG A 81 -6.38 12.80 2.65
C ARG A 81 -7.90 12.89 2.82
N LEU A 82 -8.58 11.77 3.11
CA LEU A 82 -10.03 11.74 3.34
C LEU A 82 -10.41 12.55 4.60
N ASP A 83 -9.60 12.45 5.66
CA ASP A 83 -9.78 13.20 6.90
C ASP A 83 -9.67 14.71 6.66
N ALA A 84 -8.65 15.14 5.90
CA ALA A 84 -8.47 16.54 5.52
C ALA A 84 -9.69 17.08 4.72
N GLU A 85 -10.20 16.29 3.77
CA GLU A 85 -11.40 16.67 2.99
C GLU A 85 -12.68 16.71 3.82
N SER A 86 -12.72 15.98 4.94
CA SER A 86 -13.87 15.97 5.87
C SER A 86 -13.81 17.15 6.83
N ALA A 87 -12.59 17.55 7.24
CA ALA A 87 -12.36 18.74 8.04
C ALA A 87 -12.67 20.04 7.26
N ASP A 88 -12.31 20.11 5.98
CA ASP A 88 -12.60 21.26 5.11
C ASP A 88 -14.11 21.48 4.85
N ARG A 89 -14.95 20.46 5.12
CA ARG A 89 -16.40 20.51 4.91
C ARG A 89 -17.20 20.93 6.15
N GLN A 90 -16.56 21.03 7.33
CA GLN A 90 -17.17 21.44 8.60
C GLN A 90 -16.95 22.92 8.87
#